data_AF-A0A5R9CPW7-F1
#
_entry.id   AF-A0A5R9CPW7-F1
#
_cell.length_a   1.000
_cell.length_b   1.000
_cell.length_c   1.000
_cell.angle_alpha   90.00
_cell.angle_beta   90.00
_cell.angle_gamma   90.00
#
_symmetry.space_group_name_H-M   'P 1'
#
loop_
_entity.id
_entity.type
_entity.pdbx_description
1 polymer ?
#
loop_
_entity_poly.entity_id
_entity_poly.type
_entity_poly.pdbx_seq_one_letter_code
_entity_poly.pdbx_strand_id
1 'polypeptide(L)'
;MTPTEKMIEAQRQRSAAYKEADDFYNQQNAYAVEISNLRKQVGLTQKQLAERIGVPQSTIARWESGDSNITMKNMEKIAHAVHKKLVVTFK
;
A
#
# COMPACT_ATOMS: atom_id res chain seq x y z
N MET A 1 -16.65 -1.32 -19.70
CA MET A 1 -15.19 -1.52 -19.76
C MET A 1 -14.56 -0.42 -20.59
N THR A 2 -13.72 0.39 -19.96
CA THR A 2 -12.92 1.42 -20.61
C THR A 2 -11.86 0.80 -21.54
N PRO A 3 -11.35 1.56 -22.53
CA PRO A 3 -10.27 1.07 -23.40
C PRO A 3 -9.04 0.59 -22.62
N THR A 4 -8.74 1.27 -21.50
CA THR A 4 -7.64 0.93 -20.58
C THR A 4 -7.86 -0.43 -19.91
N GLU A 5 -9.08 -0.70 -19.43
CA GLU A 5 -9.43 -1.99 -18.81
C GLU A 5 -9.30 -3.15 -19.82
N LYS A 6 -9.68 -2.94 -21.08
CA LYS A 6 -9.53 -3.94 -22.15
C LYS A 6 -8.08 -4.23 -22.51
N MET A 7 -7.21 -3.21 -22.48
CA MET A 7 -5.78 -3.38 -22.76
C MET A 7 -5.07 -4.14 -21.64
N ILE A 8 -5.42 -3.86 -20.39
CA ILE A 8 -4.92 -4.59 -19.21
C ILE A 8 -5.32 -6.06 -19.28
N GLU A 9 -6.56 -6.36 -19.65
CA GLU A 9 -7.06 -7.73 -19.74
C GLU A 9 -6.42 -8.54 -20.89
N ALA A 10 -6.18 -7.92 -22.04
CA ALA A 10 -5.48 -8.54 -23.16
C ALA A 10 -3.99 -8.82 -22.87
N GLN A 11 -3.33 -8.01 -22.03
CA GLN A 11 -1.96 -8.27 -21.54
C GLN A 11 -1.93 -9.36 -20.46
N ARG A 12 -2.92 -9.40 -19.55
CA ARG A 12 -3.08 -10.44 -18.52
C ARG A 12 -3.17 -11.85 -19.09
N GLN A 13 -3.83 -12.01 -20.23
CA GLN A 13 -3.95 -13.32 -20.89
C GLN A 13 -2.66 -13.79 -21.59
N ARG A 14 -1.67 -12.90 -21.77
CA ARG A 14 -0.54 -13.13 -22.70
C ARG A 14 0.77 -13.61 -22.04
N SER A 15 0.94 -13.58 -20.71
CA SER A 15 2.06 -14.29 -20.06
C SER A 15 1.86 -14.60 -18.56
N ALA A 16 2.45 -15.70 -18.09
CA ALA A 16 2.49 -16.05 -16.66
C ALA A 16 3.24 -15.00 -15.82
N ALA A 17 4.27 -14.37 -16.40
CA ALA A 17 5.00 -13.27 -15.76
C ALA A 17 4.13 -12.01 -15.58
N TYR A 18 3.16 -11.76 -16.46
CA TYR A 18 2.17 -10.69 -16.26
C TYR A 18 1.24 -11.00 -15.10
N LYS A 19 0.84 -12.26 -14.91
CA LYS A 19 -0.04 -12.68 -13.82
C LYS A 19 0.66 -12.59 -12.45
N GLU A 20 1.91 -13.05 -12.34
CA GLU A 20 2.71 -12.91 -11.12
C GLU A 20 3.03 -11.44 -10.79
N ALA A 21 3.36 -10.63 -11.80
CA ALA A 21 3.54 -9.20 -11.61
C ALA A 21 2.23 -8.53 -11.17
N ASP A 22 1.09 -8.85 -11.80
CA ASP A 22 -0.23 -8.33 -11.44
C ASP A 22 -0.61 -8.69 -10.01
N ASP A 23 -0.43 -9.94 -9.59
CA ASP A 23 -0.69 -10.38 -8.21
C ASP A 23 0.19 -9.64 -7.19
N PHE A 24 1.47 -9.43 -7.52
CA PHE A 24 2.40 -8.65 -6.70
C PHE A 24 1.99 -7.17 -6.61
N TYR A 25 1.62 -6.55 -7.72
CA TYR A 25 1.12 -5.16 -7.74
C TYR A 25 -0.23 -5.03 -7.02
N ASN A 26 -1.12 -6.01 -7.13
CA ASN A 26 -2.39 -6.07 -6.41
C ASN A 26 -2.17 -6.12 -4.89
N GLN A 27 -1.20 -6.91 -4.41
CA GLN A 27 -0.88 -7.00 -2.99
C GLN A 27 -0.27 -5.70 -2.44
N GLN A 28 0.64 -5.05 -3.17
CA GLN A 28 1.19 -3.76 -2.77
C GLN A 28 0.12 -2.67 -2.69
N ASN A 29 -0.81 -2.66 -3.65
CA ASN A 29 -1.94 -1.75 -3.64
C ASN A 29 -2.85 -1.95 -2.42
N ALA A 30 -3.05 -3.20 -1.98
CA ALA A 30 -3.83 -3.47 -0.77
C ALA A 30 -3.18 -2.85 0.49
N TYR A 31 -1.85 -2.97 0.64
CA TYR A 31 -1.13 -2.33 1.74
C TYR A 31 -1.18 -0.81 1.69
N ALA A 32 -1.03 -0.24 0.49
CA ALA A 32 -1.12 1.19 0.26
C ALA A 32 -2.48 1.76 0.71
N VAL A 33 -3.56 1.07 0.35
CA VAL A 33 -4.94 1.41 0.73
C VAL A 33 -5.12 1.36 2.24
N GLU A 34 -4.66 0.29 2.91
CA GLU A 34 -4.79 0.15 4.36
C GLU A 34 -4.03 1.24 5.13
N ILE A 35 -2.82 1.60 4.71
CA ILE A 35 -2.05 2.69 5.33
C ILE A 35 -2.80 4.02 5.16
N SER A 36 -3.28 4.31 3.95
CA SER A 36 -4.03 5.54 3.66
C SER A 36 -5.30 5.62 4.51
N ASN A 37 -6.05 4.53 4.61
CA ASN A 37 -7.28 4.44 5.40
C ASN A 37 -7.01 4.65 6.88
N LEU A 38 -6.02 3.94 7.43
CA LEU A 38 -5.61 4.07 8.82
C LEU A 38 -5.25 5.53 9.14
N ARG A 39 -4.41 6.15 8.31
CA ARG A 39 -3.99 7.55 8.48
C ARG A 39 -5.18 8.52 8.46
N LYS A 40 -6.09 8.35 7.50
CA LYS A 40 -7.30 9.18 7.37
C LYS A 40 -8.24 8.99 8.58
N GLN A 41 -8.42 7.74 9.03
CA GLN A 41 -9.26 7.42 10.19
C GLN A 41 -8.78 8.13 11.46
N VAL A 42 -7.47 8.29 11.64
CA VAL A 42 -6.89 9.00 12.80
C VAL A 42 -6.66 10.50 12.53
N GLY A 43 -7.15 11.04 11.41
CA GLY A 43 -7.12 12.47 11.10
C GLY A 43 -5.74 13.05 10.81
N LEU A 44 -4.78 12.23 10.38
CA LEU A 44 -3.41 12.68 10.11
C LEU A 44 -3.19 13.01 8.64
N THR A 45 -2.38 14.03 8.37
CA THR A 45 -1.75 14.26 7.07
C THR A 45 -0.57 13.30 6.87
N GLN A 46 -0.13 13.09 5.62
CA GLN A 46 1.05 12.26 5.34
C GLN A 46 2.30 12.79 6.06
N LYS A 47 2.47 14.12 6.12
CA LYS A 47 3.57 14.77 6.84
C LYS A 47 3.54 14.44 8.33
N GLN A 48 2.38 14.56 8.98
CA GLN A 48 2.25 14.26 10.41
C GLN A 48 2.49 12.78 10.73
N LEU A 49 2.04 11.86 9.86
CA LEU A 49 2.35 10.44 10.04
C LEU A 49 3.87 10.20 9.90
N ALA A 50 4.50 10.81 8.89
CA ALA A 50 5.93 10.71 8.65
C ALA A 50 6.77 11.19 9.84
N GLU A 51 6.40 12.36 10.41
CA GLU A 51 7.01 12.92 11.60
C GLU A 51 6.90 11.97 12.81
N ARG A 52 5.73 11.34 13.02
CA ARG A 52 5.52 10.40 14.13
C ARG A 52 6.39 9.15 14.07
N ILE A 53 6.69 8.65 12.88
CA ILE A 53 7.49 7.42 12.72
C ILE A 53 8.95 7.68 12.32
N GLY A 54 9.35 8.95 12.19
CA GLY A 54 10.72 9.36 11.88
C GLY A 54 11.16 9.04 10.46
N VAL A 55 10.32 9.29 9.46
CA VAL A 55 10.68 9.13 8.02
C VAL A 55 10.34 10.40 7.22
N PRO A 56 10.94 10.60 6.03
CA PRO A 56 10.51 11.66 5.12
C PRO A 56 9.05 11.50 4.67
N GLN A 57 8.31 12.60 4.49
CA GLN A 57 6.92 12.55 3.97
C GLN A 57 6.83 11.84 2.61
N SER A 58 7.84 11.98 1.75
CA SER A 58 7.93 11.26 0.47
C SER A 58 7.99 9.74 0.61
N THR A 59 8.35 9.23 1.79
CA THR A 59 8.31 7.79 2.10
C THR A 59 6.88 7.34 2.34
N ILE A 60 6.10 8.11 3.12
CA ILE A 60 4.66 7.85 3.30
C ILE A 60 3.92 7.94 1.98
N ALA A 61 4.22 8.95 1.16
CA ALA A 61 3.60 9.11 -0.16
C ALA A 61 3.85 7.88 -1.05
N ARG A 62 5.09 7.38 -1.11
CA ARG A 62 5.45 6.17 -1.89
C ARG A 62 4.82 4.89 -1.35
N TRP A 63 4.59 4.78 -0.04
CA TRP A 63 3.87 3.64 0.52
C TRP A 63 2.37 3.72 0.23
N GLU A 64 1.77 4.91 0.29
CA GLU A 64 0.34 5.11 0.01
C GLU A 64 0.00 5.10 -1.49
N SER A 65 0.97 5.31 -2.38
CA SER A 65 0.79 5.19 -3.84
C SER A 65 1.02 3.78 -4.39
N GLY A 66 1.58 2.88 -3.59
CA GLY A 66 1.99 1.55 -4.06
C GLY A 66 3.30 1.56 -4.87
N ASP A 67 4.02 2.68 -4.94
CA ASP A 67 5.28 2.80 -5.70
C ASP A 67 6.48 2.13 -5.01
N SER A 68 6.28 1.58 -3.81
CA SER A 68 7.34 0.88 -3.07
C SER A 68 6.78 -0.14 -2.09
N ASN A 69 7.52 -1.23 -1.90
CA ASN A 69 7.17 -2.26 -0.93
C ASN A 69 7.47 -1.77 0.50
N ILE A 70 6.46 -1.75 1.36
CA ILE A 70 6.61 -1.48 2.78
C ILE A 70 6.96 -2.78 3.52
N THR A 71 7.84 -2.70 4.51
CA THR A 71 8.19 -3.84 5.36
C THR A 71 7.20 -4.00 6.52
N MET A 72 7.03 -5.22 7.02
CA MET A 72 6.24 -5.49 8.24
C MET A 72 6.68 -4.64 9.43
N LYS A 73 8.00 -4.45 9.61
CA LYS A 73 8.56 -3.57 10.65
C LYS A 73 8.05 -2.13 10.54
N ASN A 74 7.91 -1.60 9.32
CA ASN A 74 7.38 -0.25 9.12
C ASN A 74 5.85 -0.19 9.30
N MET A 75 5.12 -1.24 8.92
CA MET A 75 3.70 -1.37 9.25
C MET A 75 3.47 -1.38 10.77
N GLU A 76 4.30 -2.09 11.53
CA GLU A 76 4.25 -2.08 13.00
C GLU A 76 4.54 -0.69 13.57
N LYS A 77 5.56 0.01 13.05
CA LYS A 77 5.84 1.40 13.45
C LYS A 77 4.65 2.32 13.22
N ILE A 78 3.98 2.21 12.06
CA ILE A 78 2.77 2.98 11.76
C ILE A 78 1.69 2.65 12.78
N ALA A 79 1.41 1.37 13.02
CA ALA A 79 0.39 0.93 13.98
C ALA A 79 0.66 1.49 15.39
N HIS A 80 1.91 1.39 15.88
CA HIS A 80 2.32 1.95 17.16
C HIS A 80 2.15 3.47 17.23
N ALA A 81 2.54 4.20 16.18
CA ALA A 81 2.45 5.67 16.13
C ALA A 81 1.01 6.21 16.14
N VAL A 82 0.04 5.36 15.82
CA VAL A 82 -1.40 5.68 15.85
C VAL A 82 -2.16 4.93 16.96
N HIS A 83 -1.45 4.28 17.88
CA HIS A 83 -2.02 3.50 19.00
C HIS A 83 -2.98 2.39 18.55
N LYS A 84 -2.61 1.68 17.49
CA LYS A 84 -3.32 0.51 16.95
C LYS A 84 -2.42 -0.72 17.01
N LYS A 85 -3.03 -1.89 16.78
CA LYS A 85 -2.34 -3.18 16.71
C LYS A 85 -2.38 -3.69 15.28
N LEU A 86 -1.22 -4.07 14.74
CA LEU A 86 -1.14 -4.79 13.48
C LEU A 86 -1.64 -6.22 13.69
N VAL A 87 -2.61 -6.66 12.87
CA VAL A 87 -3.17 -8.02 12.91
C VAL A 87 -3.07 -8.62 11.52
N VAL A 88 -2.47 -9.82 11.44
CA VAL A 88 -2.31 -10.58 10.19
C VAL A 88 -3.13 -11.86 10.32
N THR A 89 -4.04 -12.10 9.38
CA THR A 89 -4.88 -13.29 9.32
C THR A 89 -4.81 -13.91 7.93
N PHE A 90 -4.65 -15.23 7.85
CA PHE A 90 -4.84 -16.00 6.63
C PHE A 90 -6.34 -16.29 6.47
N LYS A 91 -6.90 -16.00 5.31
CA LYS A 91 -8.29 -16.31 4.96
C LYS A 91 -8.31 -17.19 3.72
#